data_AF-A0AAD4WGK9-F1
#
_entry.id   AF-A0AAD4WGK9-F1
#
_cell.length_a   1.000
_cell.length_b   1.000
_cell.length_c   1.000
_cell.angle_alpha   90.00
_cell.angle_beta   90.00
_cell.angle_gamma   90.00
#
_symmetry.space_group_name_H-M   'P 1'
#
loop_
_entity.id
_entity.type
_entity.pdbx_description
1 polymer ?
#
loop_
_entity_poly.entity_id
_entity_poly.type
_entity_poly.pdbx_seq_one_letter_code
_entity_poly.pdbx_strand_id
1 'polypeptide(L)'
;MEALQVLSMRMICEEDGSFPEKAEFEDDFIFAEDLEAESRIVQLFKDSVENLAVALLNLRWCTVLGFPISWLPNQSPWSRMLECNPAAAFLEAEVTKLYYYHLCLFHF
;
A
#
# COMPACT_ATOMS: atom_id res chain seq x y z
N MET A 1 5.36 8.85 -6.80
CA MET A 1 5.92 7.58 -6.31
C MET A 1 6.21 7.64 -4.82
N GLU A 2 7.13 8.50 -4.35
CA GLU A 2 7.44 8.60 -2.91
C GLU A 2 6.22 8.86 -2.01
N ALA A 3 5.34 9.81 -2.39
CA ALA A 3 4.11 10.08 -1.65
C ALA A 3 3.21 8.84 -1.52
N LEU A 4 3.10 8.05 -2.60
CA LEU A 4 2.27 6.84 -2.65
C LEU A 4 2.87 5.73 -1.79
N GLN A 5 4.19 5.56 -1.83
CA GLN A 5 4.91 4.61 -0.95
C GLN A 5 4.71 4.99 0.52
N VAL A 6 4.88 6.26 0.88
CA VAL A 6 4.71 6.73 2.27
C VAL A 6 3.29 6.54 2.75
N LEU A 7 2.28 6.84 1.93
CA LEU A 7 0.87 6.60 2.25
C LEU A 7 0.56 5.10 2.43
N SER A 8 1.01 4.26 1.49
CA SER A 8 0.80 2.80 1.55
C SER A 8 1.43 2.19 2.79
N MET A 9 2.63 2.67 3.15
CA MET A 9 3.33 2.24 4.34
C MET A 9 2.60 2.61 5.63
N ARG A 10 1.95 3.79 5.68
CA ARG A 10 1.11 4.18 6.83
C ARG A 10 -0.13 3.32 6.95
N MET A 11 -0.75 2.94 5.84
CA MET A 11 -1.95 2.10 5.82
C MET A 11 -1.70 0.70 6.42
N ILE A 12 -0.46 0.21 6.42
CA ILE A 12 -0.06 -1.11 6.93
C ILE A 12 0.79 -1.03 8.21
N CYS A 13 1.11 0.17 8.67
CA CYS A 13 1.85 0.34 9.91
C CYS A 13 0.88 0.15 11.09
N GLU A 14 1.29 -0.61 12.09
CA GLU A 14 0.56 -0.70 13.35
C GLU A 14 0.67 0.62 14.15
N GLU A 15 -0.18 0.80 15.17
CA GLU A 15 -0.23 2.03 15.97
C GLU A 15 1.10 2.36 16.67
N ASP A 16 1.95 1.35 16.91
CA ASP A 16 3.28 1.50 17.51
C ASP A 16 4.37 1.83 16.46
N GLY A 17 4.02 1.95 15.18
CA GLY A 17 4.95 2.17 14.09
C GLY A 17 5.70 0.91 13.63
N SER A 18 5.31 -0.26 14.15
CA SER A 18 5.78 -1.54 13.64
C SER A 18 5.04 -1.90 12.34
N PHE A 19 5.59 -2.86 11.60
CA PHE A 19 4.94 -3.41 10.42
C PHE A 19 4.71 -4.89 10.70
N PRO A 20 3.56 -5.46 10.26
CA PRO A 20 3.36 -6.90 10.30
C PRO A 20 4.45 -7.59 9.48
N GLU A 21 4.74 -8.87 9.74
CA GLU A 21 5.89 -9.63 9.25
C GLU A 21 6.33 -9.23 7.81
N LYS A 22 7.26 -8.26 7.73
CA LYS A 22 7.62 -7.58 6.48
C LYS A 22 8.06 -8.55 5.38
N ALA A 23 8.72 -9.63 5.80
CA ALA A 23 9.23 -10.67 4.91
C ALA A 23 8.09 -11.39 4.16
N GLU A 24 6.97 -11.67 4.83
CA GLU A 24 5.82 -12.34 4.20
C GLU A 24 5.20 -11.44 3.12
N PHE A 25 5.08 -10.13 3.39
CA PHE A 25 4.55 -9.18 2.41
C PHE A 25 5.48 -8.95 1.22
N GLU A 26 6.78 -8.84 1.49
CA GLU A 26 7.79 -8.60 0.47
C GLU A 26 7.83 -9.75 -0.54
N ASP A 27 7.95 -10.98 -0.07
CA ASP A 27 8.17 -12.14 -0.93
C ASP A 27 6.87 -12.58 -1.63
N ASP A 28 5.74 -12.63 -0.91
CA ASP A 28 4.51 -13.22 -1.44
C ASP A 28 3.68 -12.25 -2.30
N PHE A 29 3.88 -10.94 -2.14
CA PHE A 29 3.05 -9.92 -2.81
C PHE A 29 3.86 -8.89 -3.57
N ILE A 30 4.84 -8.24 -2.94
CA ILE A 30 5.46 -7.03 -3.50
C ILE A 30 6.52 -7.36 -4.57
N PHE A 31 7.44 -8.26 -4.25
CA PHE A 31 8.53 -8.70 -5.14
C PHE A 31 8.23 -10.01 -5.86
N ALA A 32 7.11 -10.66 -5.56
CA ALA A 32 6.63 -11.83 -6.27
C ALA A 32 6.65 -11.61 -7.80
N GLU A 33 7.40 -12.41 -8.54
CA GLU A 33 7.51 -12.30 -10.00
C GLU A 33 6.37 -12.99 -10.75
N ASP A 34 5.56 -13.79 -10.05
CA ASP A 34 4.47 -14.54 -10.65
C ASP A 34 3.26 -13.65 -11.01
N LEU A 35 2.49 -14.13 -12.00
CA LEU A 35 1.30 -13.45 -12.51
C LEU A 35 0.12 -13.50 -11.53
N GLU A 36 0.19 -14.33 -10.49
CA GLU A 36 -0.89 -14.52 -9.52
C GLU A 36 -0.76 -13.59 -8.31
N ALA A 37 0.38 -12.91 -8.12
CA ALA A 37 0.63 -11.99 -7.02
C ALA A 37 -0.47 -10.91 -6.89
N GLU A 38 -0.85 -10.26 -7.98
CA GLU A 38 -1.96 -9.30 -7.99
C GLU A 38 -3.29 -9.96 -7.60
N SER A 39 -3.55 -11.19 -8.05
CA SER A 39 -4.76 -11.93 -7.66
C SER A 39 -4.79 -12.26 -6.17
N ARG A 40 -3.64 -12.58 -5.55
CA ARG A 40 -3.55 -12.79 -4.09
C ARG A 40 -3.86 -11.51 -3.33
N ILE A 41 -3.34 -10.36 -3.79
CA ILE A 41 -3.66 -9.05 -3.22
C ILE A 41 -5.16 -8.75 -3.34
N VAL A 42 -5.76 -9.04 -4.51
CA VAL A 42 -7.21 -8.86 -4.74
C VAL A 42 -8.06 -9.70 -3.78
N GLN A 43 -7.61 -10.90 -3.39
CA GLN A 43 -8.33 -11.73 -2.44
C GLN A 43 -8.42 -11.10 -1.05
N LEU A 44 -7.41 -10.33 -0.62
CA LEU A 44 -7.43 -9.62 0.67
C LEU A 44 -8.56 -8.58 0.78
N PHE A 45 -9.02 -8.02 -0.36
CA PHE A 45 -10.22 -7.16 -0.36
C PHE A 45 -11.47 -7.94 0.05
N LYS A 46 -11.59 -9.21 -0.37
CA LYS A 46 -12.75 -10.06 -0.04
C LYS A 46 -12.79 -10.41 1.44
N ASP A 47 -11.62 -10.48 2.08
CA ASP A 47 -11.46 -10.75 3.51
C ASP A 47 -11.59 -9.49 4.38
N SER A 48 -12.10 -8.38 3.81
CA SER A 48 -12.28 -7.08 4.49
C SER A 48 -10.97 -6.45 4.99
N VAL A 49 -9.83 -6.80 4.40
CA VAL A 49 -8.52 -6.20 4.70
C VAL A 49 -8.13 -5.17 3.62
N GLU A 50 -9.07 -4.27 3.30
CA GLU A 50 -8.98 -3.36 2.14
C GLU A 50 -7.75 -2.45 2.20
N ASN A 51 -7.41 -1.89 3.37
CA ASN A 51 -6.24 -1.02 3.52
C ASN A 51 -4.92 -1.76 3.26
N LEU A 52 -4.80 -3.02 3.72
CA LEU A 52 -3.65 -3.87 3.44
C LEU A 52 -3.56 -4.17 1.94
N ALA A 53 -4.67 -4.58 1.34
CA ALA A 53 -4.73 -4.92 -0.07
C ALA A 53 -4.33 -3.72 -0.96
N VAL A 54 -4.88 -2.54 -0.68
CA VAL A 54 -4.56 -1.28 -1.38
C VAL A 54 -3.08 -0.94 -1.22
N ALA A 55 -2.54 -1.04 -0.01
CA ALA A 55 -1.14 -0.73 0.26
C ALA A 55 -0.19 -1.68 -0.48
N LEU A 56 -0.44 -2.99 -0.42
CA LEU A 56 0.38 -4.00 -1.10
C LEU A 56 0.35 -3.79 -2.62
N LEU A 57 -0.81 -3.50 -3.19
CA LEU A 57 -0.95 -3.23 -4.63
C LEU A 57 -0.14 -2.00 -5.05
N ASN A 58 -0.24 -0.91 -4.27
CA ASN A 58 0.50 0.32 -4.52
C ASN A 58 2.01 0.11 -4.43
N LEU A 59 2.47 -0.62 -3.40
CA LEU A 59 3.88 -0.94 -3.21
C LEU A 59 4.40 -1.80 -4.36
N ARG A 60 3.65 -2.81 -4.79
CA ARG A 60 3.96 -3.62 -5.97
C ARG A 60 4.05 -2.79 -7.25
N TRP A 61 3.12 -1.88 -7.51
CA TRP A 61 3.23 -1.01 -8.70
C TRP A 61 4.45 -0.11 -8.64
N CYS A 62 4.88 0.33 -7.45
CA CYS A 62 6.13 1.05 -7.32
C CYS A 62 7.32 0.18 -7.75
N THR A 63 7.40 -1.08 -7.32
CA THR A 63 8.50 -1.99 -7.67
C THR A 63 8.49 -2.36 -9.15
N VAL A 64 7.33 -2.69 -9.72
CA VAL A 64 7.15 -3.00 -11.14
C VAL A 64 7.60 -1.83 -12.04
N LEU A 65 7.36 -0.60 -11.60
CA LEU A 65 7.81 0.61 -12.31
C LEU A 65 9.28 0.97 -12.05
N GLY A 66 10.02 0.15 -11.30
CA GLY A 66 11.45 0.32 -11.02
C GLY A 66 11.77 1.25 -9.85
N PHE A 67 10.77 1.61 -9.02
CA PHE A 67 10.99 2.41 -7.82
C PHE A 67 11.22 1.48 -6.61
N PRO A 68 12.44 1.49 -6.02
CA PRO A 68 12.72 0.66 -4.86
C PRO A 68 11.86 1.09 -3.67
N ILE A 69 11.45 0.12 -2.84
CA ILE A 69 10.73 0.39 -1.61
C ILE A 69 11.74 0.62 -0.48
N SER A 70 11.49 1.66 0.31
CA SER A 70 12.18 1.90 1.57
C SER A 70 11.23 1.65 2.74
N TRP A 71 11.60 0.72 3.63
CA TRP A 71 10.82 0.43 4.84
C TRP A 71 11.04 1.43 5.99
N LEU A 72 11.66 2.58 5.68
CA LEU A 72 11.91 3.69 6.60
C LEU A 72 11.25 4.98 6.06
N PRO A 73 9.90 5.02 5.92
CA PRO A 73 9.20 6.13 5.27
C PRO A 73 9.27 7.42 6.09
N ASN A 74 9.42 7.30 7.41
CA ASN A 74 9.43 8.34 8.44
C ASN A 74 10.56 9.39 8.28
N GLN A 75 11.56 9.14 7.44
CA GLN A 75 12.62 10.12 7.18
C GLN A 75 12.38 10.96 5.91
N SER A 76 11.41 10.60 5.08
CA SER A 76 11.14 11.32 3.84
C SER A 76 10.49 12.69 4.11
N PRO A 77 10.75 13.71 3.26
CA PRO A 77 10.02 14.98 3.30
C PRO A 77 8.49 14.79 3.19
N TRP A 78 8.06 13.76 2.44
CA TRP A 78 6.65 13.38 2.31
C TRP A 78 6.04 12.88 3.62
N SER A 79 6.78 12.16 4.47
CA SER A 79 6.29 11.76 5.79
C SER A 79 6.01 12.97 6.67
N ARG A 80 6.95 13.90 6.76
CA ARG A 80 6.74 15.14 7.53
C ARG A 80 5.55 15.94 7.01
N MET A 81 5.40 16.05 5.70
CA MET A 81 4.27 16.77 5.10
C MET A 81 2.92 16.09 5.41
N LEU A 82 2.86 14.77 5.34
CA LEU A 82 1.65 14.01 5.61
C LEU A 82 1.36 13.89 7.12
N GLU A 83 2.34 14.00 8.01
CA GLU A 83 2.13 14.12 9.47
C GLU A 83 1.53 15.48 9.84
N CYS A 84 2.01 16.56 9.21
CA CYS A 84 1.54 17.91 9.51
C CYS A 84 0.24 18.29 8.79
N ASN A 85 -0.31 17.42 7.93
CA ASN A 85 -1.51 17.72 7.16
C ASN A 85 -2.70 16.84 7.62
N PRO A 86 -3.71 17.42 8.31
CA PRO A 86 -4.89 16.68 8.74
C PRO A 86 -5.76 16.17 7.56
N ALA A 87 -5.56 16.69 6.34
CA ALA A 87 -6.19 16.15 5.13
C ALA A 87 -5.49 14.89 4.60
N ALA A 88 -4.36 14.45 5.17
CA ALA A 88 -3.70 13.20 4.78
C ALA A 88 -4.59 11.98 5.06
N ALA A 89 -5.31 11.96 6.18
CA ALA A 89 -6.30 10.91 6.47
C ALA A 89 -7.45 10.88 5.43
N PHE A 90 -7.79 12.04 4.86
CA PHE A 90 -8.76 12.12 3.77
C PHE A 90 -8.18 11.52 2.47
N LEU A 91 -6.90 11.76 2.19
CA LEU A 91 -6.21 11.14 1.05
C LEU A 91 -6.08 9.63 1.20
N GLU A 92 -5.83 9.12 2.41
CA GLU A 92 -5.81 7.67 2.68
C GLU A 92 -7.18 7.05 2.35
N ALA A 93 -8.26 7.64 2.86
CA ALA A 93 -9.63 7.18 2.56
C ALA A 93 -10.00 7.29 1.07
N GLU A 94 -9.54 8.34 0.38
CA GLU A 94 -9.87 8.56 -1.03
C GLU A 94 -9.06 7.65 -1.96
N VAL A 95 -7.80 7.35 -1.62
CA VAL A 95 -7.00 6.33 -2.32
C VAL A 95 -7.67 4.97 -2.18
N THR A 96 -8.08 4.57 -0.97
CA THR A 96 -8.80 3.30 -0.76
C THR A 96 -10.09 3.24 -1.58
N LYS A 97 -10.89 4.32 -1.62
CA LYS A 97 -12.10 4.39 -2.45
C LYS A 97 -11.82 4.29 -3.94
N LEU A 98 -10.84 5.02 -4.46
CA LEU A 98 -10.49 5.00 -5.88
C LEU A 98 -10.08 3.59 -6.32
N TYR A 99 -9.34 2.86 -5.49
CA TYR A 99 -8.97 1.47 -5.75
C TYR A 99 -10.16 0.52 -5.64
N TYR A 100 -11.05 0.70 -4.66
CA TYR A 100 -12.28 -0.09 -4.56
C TYR A 100 -13.15 0.05 -5.83
N TYR A 101 -13.35 1.27 -6.32
CA TYR A 101 -14.08 1.52 -7.56
C TYR A 101 -13.36 0.91 -8.78
N HIS A 102 -12.04 0.99 -8.83
CA HIS A 102 -11.27 0.39 -9.92
C HIS A 102 -11.31 -1.15 -9.88
N LEU A 103 -11.22 -1.78 -8.70
CA LEU A 103 -11.37 -3.23 -8.55
C LEU A 103 -12.78 -3.70 -8.92
N CYS A 104 -13.83 -2.98 -8.48
CA CYS A 104 -15.21 -3.31 -8.84
C CYS A 104 -15.50 -3.17 -10.34
N LEU A 105 -14.78 -2.31 -11.07
CA LEU A 105 -15.00 -2.09 -12.50
C LEU A 105 -14.22 -3.07 -13.40
N PHE A 106 -13.13 -3.65 -12.91
CA PHE A 106 -12.20 -4.44 -13.74
C PHE A 106 -12.02 -5.90 -13.28
N HIS A 107 -12.46 -6.27 -12.07
CA HIS A 107 -12.25 -7.62 -11.51
C HIS A 107 -13.52 -8.31 -10.97
N PHE A 108 -14.71 -7.70 -11.15
CA PHE A 108 -16.02 -8.30 -10.85
C PHE A 108 -16.99 -8.20 -12.03
#